data_AF-A0A7S0EKU8-F1
#
_entry.id   AF-A0A7S0EKU8-F1
#
_cell.length_a   1.000
_cell.length_b   1.000
_cell.length_c   1.000
_cell.angle_alpha   90.00
_cell.angle_beta   90.00
_cell.angle_gamma   90.00
#
_symmetry.space_group_name_H-M   'P 1'
#
loop_
_entity.id
_entity.type
_entity.pdbx_description
1 polymer ?
#
loop_
_entity_poly.entity_id
_entity_poly.type
_entity_poly.pdbx_seq_one_letter_code
_entity_poly.pdbx_strand_id
1 'polypeptide(L)'
;RAWLYMWHGHSRVVVFDVDGTITLNDGLGHVGNVLDQSFIHPGVCEFLCQLRARGYQPLFLTARAMLGPAGIERTRRYLFEIAVDKESGYRLPQAPLFTTRHTSTMAALRDELGFGTGGGSK
;
A
#
# COMPACT_ATOMS: atom_id res chain seq x y z
N ARG A 1 3.33 7.87 12.57
CA ARG A 1 3.43 6.94 13.73
C ARG A 1 4.38 5.80 13.38
N ALA A 2 4.59 4.83 14.28
CA ALA A 2 5.30 3.59 13.98
C ALA A 2 4.40 2.39 14.28
N TRP A 3 4.51 1.33 13.49
CA TRP A 3 3.74 0.09 13.66
C TRP A 3 4.69 -1.10 13.74
N LEU A 4 4.48 -1.95 14.74
CA LEU A 4 5.22 -3.19 14.93
C LEU A 4 4.27 -4.37 14.72
N TYR A 5 4.69 -5.33 13.91
CA TYR A 5 3.96 -6.58 13.66
C TYR A 5 4.83 -7.75 14.09
N MET A 6 4.22 -8.68 14.82
CA MET A 6 4.87 -9.89 15.28
C MET A 6 4.13 -11.09 14.74
N TRP A 7 4.86 -11.98 14.08
CA TRP A 7 4.35 -13.23 13.52
C TRP A 7 5.17 -14.41 14.04
N HIS A 8 4.53 -15.58 14.10
CA HIS A 8 5.23 -16.83 14.41
C HIS A 8 6.10 -17.24 13.23
N GLY A 9 7.19 -17.97 13.47
CA GLY A 9 8.07 -18.47 12.39
C GLY A 9 7.41 -19.43 11.40
N HIS A 10 6.19 -19.91 11.69
CA HIS A 10 5.40 -20.80 10.82
C HIS A 10 4.18 -20.09 10.20
N SER A 11 4.05 -18.78 10.39
CA SER A 11 2.95 -18.01 9.83
C SER A 11 3.05 -17.97 8.30
N ARG A 12 1.92 -18.20 7.63
CA ARG A 12 1.84 -18.17 6.16
C ARG A 12 1.54 -16.75 5.72
N VAL A 13 2.50 -16.07 5.10
CA VAL A 13 2.36 -14.69 4.64
C VAL A 13 1.93 -14.68 3.17
N VAL A 14 0.96 -13.84 2.83
CA VAL A 14 0.54 -13.60 1.45
C VAL A 14 0.72 -12.13 1.13
N VAL A 15 1.47 -11.85 0.06
CA VAL A 15 1.85 -10.50 -0.33
C VAL A 15 0.90 -10.01 -1.40
N PHE A 16 0.38 -8.80 -1.21
CA PHE A 16 -0.53 -8.13 -2.14
C PHE A 16 0.06 -6.81 -2.57
N ASP A 17 0.10 -6.59 -3.88
CA ASP A 17 0.26 -5.25 -4.41
C ASP A 17 -1.00 -4.42 -4.10
N VAL A 18 -0.84 -3.12 -3.90
CA VAL A 18 -1.92 -2.19 -3.57
C VAL A 18 -2.41 -1.47 -4.82
N ASP A 19 -1.47 -0.93 -5.57
CA ASP A 19 -1.72 -0.04 -6.71
C ASP A 19 -2.15 -0.90 -7.91
N GLY A 20 -3.28 -0.59 -8.55
CA GLY A 20 -3.86 -1.42 -9.63
C GLY A 20 -4.39 -2.82 -9.24
N THR A 21 -4.05 -3.35 -8.06
CA THR A 21 -4.50 -4.69 -7.58
C THR A 21 -5.60 -4.59 -6.53
N ILE A 22 -5.44 -3.71 -5.54
CA ILE A 22 -6.47 -3.44 -4.52
C ILE A 22 -7.26 -2.21 -4.92
N THR A 23 -6.60 -1.19 -5.47
CA THR A 23 -7.24 0.05 -5.91
C THR A 23 -7.44 0.11 -7.42
N LEU A 24 -8.64 0.50 -7.87
CA LEU A 24 -9.11 0.48 -9.26
C LEU A 24 -8.37 1.42 -10.23
N ASN A 25 -7.70 2.50 -9.78
CA ASN A 25 -7.06 3.47 -10.69
C ASN A 25 -5.79 4.13 -10.09
N ASP A 26 -4.66 3.97 -10.79
CA ASP A 26 -3.34 4.59 -10.52
C ASP A 26 -3.26 6.13 -10.78
N GLY A 27 -4.31 6.76 -11.31
CA GLY A 27 -4.18 8.09 -11.96
C GLY A 27 -4.38 9.34 -11.09
N LEU A 28 -4.88 9.24 -9.86
CA LEU A 28 -5.22 10.40 -9.03
C LEU A 28 -4.25 10.62 -7.84
N GLY A 29 -3.07 10.01 -7.90
CA GLY A 29 -2.09 10.00 -6.80
C GLY A 29 -1.27 11.28 -6.64
N HIS A 30 -1.22 12.16 -7.65
CA HIS A 30 -0.48 13.43 -7.57
C HIS A 30 -1.35 14.67 -7.34
N VAL A 31 -2.65 14.62 -7.68
CA VAL A 31 -3.56 15.76 -7.51
C VAL A 31 -4.95 15.22 -7.22
N GLY A 32 -5.33 15.14 -5.94
CA GLY A 32 -6.70 14.74 -5.61
C GLY A 32 -6.91 14.36 -4.17
N ASN A 33 -7.25 15.35 -3.34
CA ASN A 33 -8.07 15.15 -2.14
C ASN A 33 -9.48 14.65 -2.55
N VAL A 34 -9.61 13.44 -3.12
CA VAL A 34 -10.93 12.84 -3.35
C VAL A 34 -11.20 11.89 -2.21
N LEU A 35 -11.66 12.49 -1.11
CA LEU A 35 -12.05 11.85 0.14
C LEU A 35 -13.32 10.99 0.03
N ASP A 36 -13.96 10.87 -1.14
CA ASP A 36 -15.35 10.38 -1.22
C ASP A 36 -15.61 9.16 -2.13
N GLN A 37 -14.59 8.62 -2.81
CA GLN A 37 -14.79 7.40 -3.61
C GLN A 37 -13.70 6.38 -3.30
N SER A 38 -14.05 5.38 -2.48
CA SER A 38 -13.25 4.16 -2.35
C SER A 38 -13.27 3.43 -3.68
N PHE A 39 -12.14 3.46 -4.37
CA PHE A 39 -11.90 2.73 -5.61
C PHE A 39 -11.30 1.37 -5.26
N ILE A 40 -11.99 0.53 -4.49
CA ILE A 40 -11.54 -0.85 -4.21
C ILE A 40 -12.27 -1.80 -5.15
N HIS A 41 -11.54 -2.78 -5.71
CA HIS A 41 -12.17 -3.83 -6.50
C HIS A 41 -13.20 -4.63 -5.66
N PRO A 42 -14.43 -4.83 -6.16
CA PRO A 42 -15.45 -5.58 -5.44
C PRO A 42 -14.97 -6.97 -5.01
N GLY A 43 -15.29 -7.36 -3.78
CA GLY A 43 -14.95 -8.67 -3.21
C GLY A 43 -13.52 -8.81 -2.70
N VAL A 44 -12.61 -7.87 -2.99
CA VAL A 44 -11.22 -7.91 -2.49
C VAL A 44 -11.17 -7.79 -0.97
N CYS A 45 -11.94 -6.88 -0.39
CA CYS A 45 -12.01 -6.71 1.07
C CYS A 45 -12.54 -7.97 1.77
N GLU A 46 -13.58 -8.58 1.20
CA GLU A 46 -14.15 -9.82 1.73
C GLU A 46 -13.13 -10.97 1.63
N PHE A 47 -12.50 -11.14 0.47
CA PHE A 47 -11.46 -12.15 0.26
C PHE A 47 -10.33 -12.01 1.29
N LEU A 48 -9.81 -10.80 1.50
CA LEU A 48 -8.72 -10.55 2.45
C LEU A 48 -9.14 -10.79 3.90
N CYS A 49 -10.39 -10.46 4.26
CA CYS A 49 -10.95 -10.79 5.56
C CYS A 49 -11.03 -12.31 5.77
N GLN A 50 -11.54 -13.05 4.78
CA GLN A 50 -11.62 -14.51 4.83
C GLN A 50 -10.23 -15.16 4.86
N LEU A 51 -9.27 -14.62 4.09
CA LEU A 51 -7.89 -15.07 4.05
C LEU A 51 -7.25 -14.97 5.44
N ARG A 52 -7.43 -13.83 6.12
CA ARG A 52 -6.99 -13.62 7.50
C ARG A 52 -7.67 -14.58 8.47
N ALA A 53 -8.98 -14.79 8.33
CA ALA A 53 -9.74 -15.73 9.17
C ALA A 53 -9.22 -17.18 9.03
N ARG A 54 -8.66 -17.54 7.87
CA ARG A 54 -8.03 -18.85 7.62
C ARG A 54 -6.59 -18.97 8.15
N GLY A 55 -6.08 -17.97 8.87
CA GLY A 55 -4.77 -18.00 9.52
C GLY A 55 -3.61 -17.52 8.65
N TYR A 56 -3.89 -16.99 7.45
CA TYR A 56 -2.88 -16.34 6.62
C TYR A 56 -2.67 -14.89 7.08
N GLN A 57 -1.44 -14.40 6.90
CA GLN A 57 -1.04 -13.04 7.22
C GLN A 57 -0.92 -12.22 5.94
N PRO A 58 -1.89 -11.35 5.61
CA PRO A 58 -1.73 -10.45 4.48
C PRO A 58 -0.61 -9.44 4.76
N LEU A 59 0.16 -9.11 3.73
CA LEU A 59 1.18 -8.07 3.71
C LEU A 59 0.98 -7.24 2.45
N PHE A 60 0.97 -5.92 2.58
CA PHE A 60 0.72 -5.02 1.45
C PHE A 60 2.00 -4.34 0.97
N LEU A 61 2.17 -4.24 -0.35
CA LEU A 61 3.23 -3.49 -1.03
C LEU A 61 2.62 -2.34 -1.82
N THR A 62 3.22 -1.17 -1.77
CA THR A 62 2.84 -0.03 -2.63
C THR A 62 4.07 0.62 -3.23
N ALA A 63 4.02 0.86 -4.54
CA ALA A 63 5.07 1.57 -5.26
C ALA A 63 4.88 3.09 -5.21
N ARG A 64 3.73 3.58 -4.70
CA ARG A 64 3.49 5.02 -4.57
C ARG A 64 4.59 5.68 -3.76
N ALA A 65 5.29 6.61 -4.39
CA ALA A 65 6.30 7.39 -3.69
C ALA A 65 5.62 8.29 -2.65
N MET A 66 5.92 8.03 -1.40
CA MET A 66 5.35 8.75 -0.28
C MET A 66 6.29 9.87 0.14
N LEU A 67 5.77 11.10 0.21
CA LEU A 67 6.47 12.29 0.71
C LEU A 67 6.70 12.18 2.23
N GLY A 68 7.61 11.29 2.62
CA GLY A 68 8.03 11.05 3.99
C GLY A 68 6.96 10.40 4.89
N PRO A 69 7.16 10.44 6.22
CA PRO A 69 6.30 9.76 7.21
C PRO A 69 4.83 10.19 7.15
N ALA A 70 4.56 11.45 6.79
CA ALA A 70 3.21 11.98 6.68
C ALA A 70 2.45 11.39 5.47
N GLY A 71 3.13 11.16 4.35
CA GLY A 71 2.55 10.47 3.19
C GLY A 71 2.16 9.04 3.51
N ILE A 72 3.06 8.31 4.19
CA ILE A 72 2.83 6.92 4.61
C ILE A 72 1.60 6.84 5.54
N GLU A 73 1.49 7.73 6.53
CA GLU A 73 0.33 7.78 7.42
C GLU A 73 -0.98 8.02 6.66
N ARG A 74 -0.99 8.97 5.69
CA ARG A 74 -2.18 9.25 4.88
C ARG A 74 -2.62 8.04 4.06
N THR A 75 -1.70 7.38 3.38
CA THR A 75 -2.00 6.18 2.57
C THR A 75 -2.51 5.05 3.45
N ARG A 76 -1.87 4.84 4.60
CA ARG A 76 -2.30 3.82 5.56
C ARG A 76 -3.70 4.09 6.10
N ARG A 77 -3.97 5.33 6.51
CA ARG A 77 -5.30 5.76 6.97
C ARG A 77 -6.35 5.58 5.88
N TYR A 78 -6.03 5.95 4.65
CA TYR A 78 -6.93 5.73 3.52
C TYR A 78 -7.27 4.24 3.37
N LEU A 79 -6.27 3.37 3.27
CA LEU A 79 -6.49 1.94 3.01
C LEU A 79 -7.24 1.23 4.15
N PHE A 80 -6.88 1.47 5.41
CA PHE A 80 -7.39 0.66 6.53
C PHE A 80 -8.50 1.32 7.35
N GLU A 81 -8.73 2.62 7.21
CA GLU A 81 -9.75 3.35 7.99
C GLU A 81 -10.84 3.98 7.13
N ILE A 82 -10.51 4.43 5.92
CA ILE A 82 -11.45 5.15 5.05
C ILE A 82 -12.01 4.24 3.95
N ALA A 83 -11.16 3.43 3.32
CA ALA A 83 -11.55 2.65 2.18
C ALA A 83 -12.43 1.47 2.58
N VAL A 84 -13.60 1.39 1.95
CA VAL A 84 -14.61 0.35 2.15
C VAL A 84 -15.00 -0.17 0.78
N ASP A 85 -15.14 -1.49 0.67
CA ASP A 85 -15.81 -2.10 -0.48
C ASP A 85 -17.29 -1.70 -0.42
N LYS A 86 -17.75 -0.93 -1.40
CA LYS A 86 -19.09 -0.33 -1.40
C LYS A 86 -20.20 -1.37 -1.57
N GLU A 87 -19.90 -2.52 -2.18
CA GLU A 87 -20.90 -3.56 -2.42
C GLU A 87 -21.06 -4.44 -1.17
N SER A 88 -19.94 -4.89 -0.60
CA SER A 88 -19.94 -5.84 0.50
C SER A 88 -19.93 -5.18 1.88
N GLY A 89 -19.55 -3.90 1.97
CA GLY A 89 -19.35 -3.18 3.23
C GLY A 89 -18.09 -3.59 4.00
N TYR A 90 -17.31 -4.55 3.48
CA TYR A 90 -16.08 -5.00 4.12
C TYR A 90 -14.96 -3.96 3.99
N ARG A 91 -14.07 -3.98 4.98
CA ARG A 91 -12.88 -3.15 5.02
C ARG A 91 -11.63 -4.01 4.90
N LEU A 92 -10.54 -3.39 4.44
CA LEU A 92 -9.25 -4.07 4.43
C LEU A 92 -8.82 -4.38 5.87
N PRO A 93 -8.38 -5.63 6.16
CA PRO A 93 -7.85 -5.96 7.47
C PRO A 93 -6.54 -5.20 7.73
N GLN A 94 -6.37 -4.69 8.95
CA GLN A 94 -5.13 -4.05 9.39
C GLN A 94 -3.95 -5.01 9.22
N ALA A 95 -2.96 -4.61 8.44
CA ALA A 95 -1.77 -5.41 8.16
C ALA A 95 -0.52 -4.54 7.89
N PRO A 96 0.68 -5.15 7.83
CA PRO A 96 1.88 -4.44 7.43
C PRO A 96 1.73 -3.86 6.02
N LEU A 97 2.21 -2.63 5.87
CA LEU A 97 2.29 -1.94 4.58
C LEU A 97 3.75 -1.54 4.37
N PHE A 98 4.35 -2.10 3.33
CA PHE A 98 5.68 -1.75 2.87
C PHE A 98 5.54 -0.81 1.68
N THR A 99 6.42 0.18 1.64
CA THR A 99 6.48 1.17 0.57
C THR A 99 7.90 1.24 0.04
N THR A 100 8.04 1.79 -1.16
CA THR A 100 9.35 2.03 -1.76
C THR A 100 10.22 2.94 -0.88
N ARG A 101 11.55 2.76 -0.96
CA ARG A 101 12.53 3.62 -0.27
C ARG A 101 12.54 5.05 -0.80
N HIS A 102 12.03 5.27 -2.02
CA HIS A 102 12.09 6.57 -2.67
C HIS A 102 11.04 7.53 -2.08
N THR A 103 11.53 8.66 -1.59
CA THR A 103 10.74 9.71 -0.94
C THR A 103 9.96 10.59 -1.93
N SER A 104 10.16 10.40 -3.24
CA SER A 104 9.42 11.08 -4.31
C SER A 104 9.36 10.24 -5.58
N THR A 105 8.30 10.42 -6.38
CA THR A 105 8.11 9.69 -7.65
C THR A 105 9.23 10.01 -8.62
N MET A 106 9.78 11.21 -8.54
CA MET A 106 10.92 11.60 -9.35
C MET A 106 12.21 10.92 -8.92
N ALA A 107 12.42 10.66 -7.64
CA ALA A 107 13.56 9.86 -7.18
C ALA A 107 13.43 8.40 -7.63
N ALA A 108 12.24 7.82 -7.57
CA ALA A 108 11.99 6.46 -8.08
C ALA A 108 12.23 6.35 -9.60
N LEU A 109 11.71 7.30 -10.38
CA LEU A 109 11.91 7.34 -11.83
C LEU A 109 13.39 7.58 -12.20
N ARG A 110 14.10 8.41 -11.44
CA ARG A 110 15.51 8.71 -11.67
C ARG A 110 16.40 7.48 -11.49
N ASP A 111 16.09 6.65 -10.50
CA ASP A 111 16.84 5.41 -10.24
C ASP A 111 16.51 4.34 -11.30
N GLU A 112 15.24 4.19 -11.70
CA GLU A 112 14.82 3.27 -12.79
C GLU A 112 15.47 3.61 -14.14
N LEU A 113 15.58 4.90 -14.48
CA LEU A 113 16.21 5.36 -15.73
C LEU A 113 17.75 5.31 -15.69
N GLY A 114 18.35 4.74 -14.64
CA GLY A 114 19.80 4.61 -14.53
C GLY A 114 20.54 5.93 -14.34
N PHE A 115 19.83 7.01 -13.96
CA PHE A 115 20.46 8.29 -13.62
C PHE A 115 21.05 8.30 -12.20
N GLY A 116 21.28 7.12 -11.62
CA GLY A 116 22.03 6.92 -10.40
C GLY A 116 23.41 7.58 -10.53
N THR A 117 23.73 8.37 -9.50
CA THR A 117 24.94 9.14 -9.30
C THR A 117 26.22 8.45 -9.82
N GLY A 118 26.63 8.79 -11.04
CA GLY A 118 28.02 8.68 -11.45
C GLY A 118 28.80 9.79 -10.75
N GLY A 119 29.60 9.44 -9.73
CA GLY A 119 30.48 10.40 -9.07
C GLY A 119 30.90 10.02 -7.67
N GLY A 120 31.46 8.82 -7.49
CA GLY A 120 32.01 8.36 -6.22
C GLY A 120 33.21 7.44 -6.41
N SER A 121 34.26 7.92 -7.07
CA SER A 121 35.63 7.40 -6.86
C SER A 121 36.68 8.36 -7.44
N LYS A 122 37.25 9.20 -6.57
CA LYS A 122 38.69 9.35 -6.28
C LYS A 122 38.88 10.42 -5.22
#